data_AF-A0A3C1UEJ1-F1
#
_entry.id   AF-A0A3C1UEJ1-F1
#
_cell.length_a   1.000
_cell.length_b   1.000
_cell.length_c   1.000
_cell.angle_alpha   90.00
_cell.angle_beta   90.00
_cell.angle_gamma   90.00
#
_symmetry.space_group_name_H-M   'P 1'
#
loop_
_entity.id
_entity.type
_entity.pdbx_description
1 polymer ?
#
loop_
_entity_poly.entity_id
_entity_poly.type
_entity_poly.pdbx_seq_one_letter_code
_entity_poly.pdbx_strand_id
1 'polypeptide(L)'
;QELEVLFTGRFNVYNLASVYGAALLLGFDKSEVLVKISMLKPVSGRFQTMRSPRGYIAVVDYAHTPDALVNVLTAINDVVCGKGQVITVCGCGGDRDHGKRPMMAAEAANRSDQVILTSDNPRSEDPEEILRQMEA
;
A
#
# COMPACT_ATOMS: atom_id res chain seq x y z
N GLN A 1 3.69 21.67 18.62
CA GLN A 1 3.92 20.27 19.03
C GLN A 1 4.16 19.49 17.76
N GLU A 2 5.29 18.79 17.68
CA GLU A 2 5.60 17.87 16.59
C GLU A 2 5.17 16.46 17.00
N LEU A 3 4.79 15.63 16.03
CA LEU A 3 4.30 14.27 16.25
C LEU A 3 5.10 13.32 15.37
N GLU A 4 5.80 12.38 16.01
CA GLU A 4 6.47 11.27 15.33
C GLU A 4 5.60 10.01 15.38
N VAL A 5 5.49 9.32 14.26
CA VAL A 5 4.67 8.10 14.09
C VAL A 5 5.38 7.10 13.20
N LEU A 6 4.99 5.84 13.32
CA LEU A 6 5.51 4.73 12.50
C LEU A 6 4.79 4.58 11.14
N PHE A 7 3.83 5.45 10.84
CA PHE A 7 3.04 5.38 9.61
C PHE A 7 3.75 6.09 8.46
N THR A 8 3.80 5.45 7.29
CA THR A 8 4.40 6.03 6.08
C THR A 8 3.31 6.42 5.08
N GLY A 9 3.58 7.45 4.27
CA GLY A 9 2.70 7.90 3.18
C GLY A 9 1.73 9.01 3.59
N ARG A 10 1.41 9.90 2.63
CA ARG A 10 0.54 11.07 2.86
C ARG A 10 -0.88 10.68 3.28
N PHE A 11 -1.43 9.61 2.72
CA PHE A 11 -2.78 9.12 3.09
C PHE A 11 -2.88 8.78 4.59
N ASN A 12 -1.81 8.24 5.20
CA ASN A 12 -1.80 7.98 6.64
C ASN A 12 -1.74 9.27 7.47
N VAL A 13 -1.13 10.34 6.97
CA VAL A 13 -1.19 11.66 7.62
C VAL A 13 -2.64 12.15 7.70
N TYR A 14 -3.41 12.02 6.60
CA TYR A 14 -4.83 12.37 6.60
C TYR A 14 -5.66 11.48 7.55
N ASN A 15 -5.37 10.18 7.60
CA ASN A 15 -6.04 9.25 8.53
C ASN A 15 -5.77 9.65 9.99
N LEU A 16 -4.51 9.91 10.35
CA LEU A 16 -4.12 10.30 11.71
C LEU A 16 -4.65 11.69 12.08
N ALA A 17 -4.66 12.64 11.14
CA ALA A 17 -5.26 13.95 11.34
C ALA A 17 -6.77 13.86 11.59
N SER A 18 -7.46 12.95 10.88
CA SER A 18 -8.89 12.68 11.09
C SER A 18 -9.15 12.08 12.46
N VAL A 19 -8.34 11.11 12.91
CA VAL A 19 -8.42 10.53 14.25
C VAL A 19 -8.18 11.59 15.32
N TYR A 20 -7.16 12.42 15.14
CA TYR A 20 -6.83 13.52 16.05
C TYR A 20 -7.99 14.52 16.17
N GLY A 21 -8.52 14.99 15.02
CA GLY A 21 -9.63 15.94 14.99
C GLY A 21 -10.90 15.37 15.65
N ALA A 22 -11.24 14.12 15.36
CA ALA A 22 -12.39 13.45 15.98
C ALA A 22 -12.23 13.32 17.50
N ALA A 23 -11.03 12.96 17.98
CA ALA A 23 -10.77 12.85 19.41
C ALA A 23 -10.90 14.21 20.14
N LEU A 24 -10.41 15.30 19.54
CA LEU A 24 -10.59 16.63 20.12
C LEU A 24 -12.07 17.05 20.19
N LEU A 25 -12.85 16.75 19.14
CA LEU A 25 -14.29 17.04 19.12
C LEU A 25 -15.08 16.25 20.17
N LEU A 26 -14.60 15.06 20.54
CA LEU A 26 -15.16 14.25 21.63
C LEU A 26 -14.71 14.70 23.02
N GLY A 27 -13.90 15.76 23.13
CA GLY A 27 -13.47 16.34 24.40
C GLY A 27 -12.27 15.66 25.05
N PHE A 28 -11.52 14.81 24.33
CA PHE A 28 -10.29 14.22 24.85
C PHE A 28 -9.17 15.26 24.99
N ASP A 29 -8.30 15.08 25.99
CA ASP A 29 -7.15 15.97 26.19
C ASP A 29 -6.20 15.90 25.01
N LYS A 30 -5.79 17.08 24.53
CA LYS A 30 -4.91 17.22 23.37
C LYS A 30 -3.59 16.48 23.52
N SER A 31 -2.95 16.58 24.68
CA SER A 31 -1.63 16.00 24.91
C SER A 31 -1.72 14.49 25.04
N GLU A 32 -2.76 13.99 25.71
CA GLU A 32 -3.04 12.56 25.81
C GLU A 32 -3.28 11.94 24.43
N VAL A 33 -4.10 12.56 23.59
CA VAL A 33 -4.38 12.07 22.23
C VAL A 33 -3.09 11.97 21.42
N LEU A 34 -2.22 12.98 21.46
CA LEU A 34 -0.94 12.94 20.73
C LEU A 34 -0.03 11.81 21.20
N VAL A 35 0.03 11.56 22.52
CA VAL A 35 0.77 10.43 23.09
C VAL A 35 0.19 9.09 22.64
N LYS A 36 -1.15 8.95 22.59
CA LYS A 36 -1.79 7.72 22.11
C LYS A 36 -1.53 7.50 20.62
N ILE A 37 -1.59 8.56 19.81
CA ILE A 37 -1.32 8.49 18.38
C ILE A 37 0.14 8.08 18.10
N SER A 38 1.12 8.61 18.83
CA SER A 38 2.54 8.27 18.61
C SER A 38 2.85 6.79 18.91
N MET A 39 2.03 6.14 19.73
CA MET A 39 2.14 4.71 20.05
C MET A 39 1.39 3.80 19.08
N LEU A 40 0.61 4.34 18.14
CA LEU A 40 -0.10 3.52 17.16
C LEU A 40 0.90 2.79 16.26
N LYS A 41 0.55 1.55 15.91
CA LYS A 41 1.31 0.74 14.97
C LYS A 41 0.55 0.64 13.64
N PRO A 42 1.25 0.64 12.50
CA PRO A 42 0.63 0.37 11.21
C PRO A 42 -0.14 -0.95 11.23
N VAL A 43 -1.28 -0.97 10.53
CA VAL A 43 -2.09 -2.17 10.38
C VAL A 43 -1.33 -3.17 9.52
N SER A 44 -1.34 -4.46 9.92
CA SER A 44 -0.71 -5.53 9.15
C SER A 44 -1.25 -5.55 7.70
N GLY A 45 -0.35 -5.57 6.73
CA GLY A 45 -0.70 -5.52 5.29
C GLY A 45 -1.36 -4.22 4.83
N ARG A 46 -1.15 -3.08 5.51
CA ARG A 46 -1.53 -1.74 5.05
C ARG A 46 -0.30 -0.83 5.08
N PHE A 47 0.35 -0.71 3.93
CA PHE A 47 1.61 0.01 3.74
C PHE A 47 2.65 -0.35 4.81
N GLN A 48 2.75 -1.64 5.08
CA GLN A 48 3.61 -2.16 6.14
C GLN A 48 5.05 -2.24 5.63
N THR A 49 5.92 -1.39 6.18
CA THR A 49 7.33 -1.31 5.78
C THR A 49 8.19 -2.27 6.59
N MET A 50 9.04 -3.05 5.92
CA MET A 50 10.02 -3.95 6.53
C MET A 50 11.40 -3.63 5.97
N ARG A 51 12.38 -3.36 6.85
CA ARG A 51 13.75 -3.04 6.43
C ARG A 51 14.64 -4.28 6.60
N SER A 52 15.35 -4.65 5.54
CA SER A 52 16.35 -5.70 5.58
C SER A 52 17.69 -5.16 6.14
N PRO A 53 18.54 -6.03 6.75
CA PRO A 53 19.89 -5.65 7.17
C PRO A 53 20.79 -5.17 6.03
N ARG A 54 20.48 -5.55 4.78
CA ARG A 54 21.23 -5.16 3.57
C ARG A 54 20.79 -3.82 2.99
N GLY A 55 19.79 -3.15 3.58
CA GLY A 55 19.33 -1.83 3.15
C GLY A 55 18.10 -1.82 2.23
N TYR A 56 17.61 -2.98 1.78
CA TYR A 56 16.34 -3.06 1.05
C TYR A 56 15.14 -2.79 1.96
N ILE A 57 14.11 -2.16 1.40
CA ILE A 57 12.82 -1.93 2.05
C ILE A 57 11.78 -2.73 1.29
N ALA A 58 11.05 -3.60 1.98
CA ALA A 58 9.85 -4.25 1.47
C ALA A 58 8.62 -3.50 1.99
N VAL A 59 7.62 -3.32 1.14
CA VAL A 59 6.32 -2.75 1.51
C VAL A 59 5.25 -3.80 1.21
N VAL A 60 4.49 -4.18 2.24
CA VAL A 60 3.36 -5.11 2.12
C VAL A 60 2.06 -4.32 2.20
N ASP A 61 1.24 -4.41 1.16
CA ASP A 61 -0.07 -3.76 1.08
C ASP A 61 -1.13 -4.71 0.51
N TYR A 62 -2.39 -4.41 0.80
CA TYR A 62 -3.57 -5.19 0.39
C TYR A 62 -4.25 -4.61 -0.86
N ALA A 63 -3.63 -3.63 -1.51
CA ALA A 63 -4.11 -3.05 -2.76
C ALA A 63 -4.45 -4.13 -3.78
N HIS A 64 -5.75 -4.31 -4.01
CA HIS A 64 -6.33 -5.30 -4.94
C HIS A 64 -7.29 -4.65 -5.94
N THR A 65 -7.21 -3.31 -6.05
CA THR A 65 -7.90 -2.48 -7.04
C THR A 65 -6.87 -1.57 -7.72
N PRO A 66 -7.06 -1.19 -9.01
CA PRO A 66 -6.09 -0.36 -9.74
C PRO A 66 -5.78 0.95 -9.01
N ASP A 67 -6.81 1.64 -8.53
CA ASP A 67 -6.66 2.91 -7.78
C ASP A 67 -5.84 2.74 -6.49
N ALA A 68 -6.10 1.68 -5.71
CA ALA A 68 -5.33 1.42 -4.50
C ALA A 68 -3.86 1.14 -4.82
N LEU A 69 -3.59 0.39 -5.89
CA LEU A 69 -2.22 0.10 -6.33
C LEU A 69 -1.50 1.37 -6.77
N VAL A 70 -2.17 2.24 -7.53
CA VAL A 70 -1.64 3.55 -7.94
C VAL A 70 -1.28 4.39 -6.72
N ASN A 71 -2.16 4.46 -5.72
CA ASN A 71 -1.91 5.21 -4.49
C ASN A 71 -0.68 4.69 -3.73
N VAL A 72 -0.55 3.37 -3.61
CA VAL A 72 0.61 2.74 -2.95
C VAL A 72 1.91 3.03 -3.71
N LEU A 73 1.94 2.77 -5.02
CA LEU A 73 3.15 2.95 -5.82
C LEU A 73 3.54 4.42 -5.96
N THR A 74 2.57 5.34 -5.99
CA THR A 74 2.86 6.78 -5.98
C THR A 74 3.52 7.19 -4.67
N ALA A 75 2.99 6.73 -3.53
CA ALA A 75 3.60 7.00 -2.23
C ALA A 75 5.00 6.39 -2.10
N ILE A 76 5.25 5.22 -2.70
CA ILE A 76 6.60 4.62 -2.74
C ILE A 76 7.53 5.48 -3.61
N ASN A 77 7.11 5.88 -4.81
CA ASN A 77 7.92 6.71 -5.71
C ASN A 77 8.24 8.09 -5.10
N ASP A 78 7.30 8.70 -4.37
CA ASP A 78 7.51 9.95 -3.62
C ASP A 78 8.58 9.81 -2.53
N VAL A 79 8.79 8.61 -1.98
CA VAL A 79 9.82 8.33 -0.97
C VAL A 79 11.15 8.00 -1.63
N VAL A 80 11.12 7.20 -2.71
CA VAL A 80 12.32 6.77 -3.45
C VAL A 80 12.96 7.95 -4.19
N CYS A 81 12.16 8.91 -4.69
CA CYS A 81 12.63 10.10 -5.41
C CYS A 81 13.65 9.78 -6.52
N GLY A 82 13.46 8.66 -7.24
CA GLY A 82 14.37 8.19 -8.29
C GLY A 82 15.76 7.73 -7.81
N LYS A 83 15.99 7.59 -6.49
CA LYS A 83 17.28 7.16 -5.90
C LYS A 83 17.36 5.65 -5.65
N GLY A 84 16.48 4.86 -6.26
CA GLY A 84 16.40 3.42 -6.08
C GLY A 84 15.48 2.80 -7.12
N GLN A 85 15.38 1.47 -7.07
CA GLN A 85 14.50 0.70 -7.95
C GLN A 85 13.25 0.25 -7.19
N VAL A 86 12.10 0.36 -7.85
CA VAL A 86 10.80 -0.11 -7.38
C VAL A 86 10.49 -1.42 -8.11
N ILE A 87 10.44 -2.52 -7.35
CA ILE A 87 10.02 -3.83 -7.85
C ILE A 87 8.67 -4.17 -7.24
N THR A 88 7.68 -4.40 -8.08
CA THR A 88 6.31 -4.70 -7.66
C THR A 88 5.99 -6.16 -7.91
N VAL A 89 5.54 -6.86 -6.86
CA VAL A 89 5.00 -8.22 -6.97
C VAL A 89 3.50 -8.14 -6.75
N CYS A 90 2.70 -8.52 -7.74
CA CYS A 90 1.24 -8.47 -7.64
C CYS A 90 0.55 -9.59 -8.42
N GLY A 91 -0.73 -9.80 -8.11
CA GLY A 91 -1.61 -10.75 -8.78
C GLY A 91 -3.04 -10.24 -8.77
N CYS A 92 -3.98 -11.07 -9.22
CA CYS A 92 -5.40 -10.81 -9.14
C CYS A 92 -6.16 -12.05 -8.70
N GLY A 93 -7.18 -11.86 -7.85
CA GLY A 93 -8.09 -12.92 -7.45
C GLY A 93 -8.90 -13.51 -8.61
N GLY A 94 -9.11 -14.83 -8.57
CA GLY A 94 -10.06 -15.51 -9.45
C GLY A 94 -11.52 -15.27 -9.05
N ASP A 95 -12.48 -15.81 -9.78
CA ASP A 95 -13.93 -15.76 -9.68
C ASP A 95 -14.56 -14.36 -9.48
N ARG A 96 -13.82 -13.26 -9.75
CA ARG A 96 -14.31 -11.88 -9.56
C ARG A 96 -13.53 -10.84 -10.36
N ASP A 97 -14.20 -9.73 -10.66
CA ASP A 97 -13.62 -8.46 -11.18
C ASP A 97 -12.60 -8.60 -12.33
N HIS A 98 -12.92 -9.37 -13.38
CA HIS A 98 -11.93 -9.70 -14.42
C HIS A 98 -11.41 -8.44 -15.15
N GLY A 99 -12.27 -7.43 -15.32
CA GLY A 99 -11.92 -6.17 -15.99
C GLY A 99 -10.76 -5.41 -15.33
N LYS A 100 -10.48 -5.64 -14.03
CA LYS A 100 -9.36 -4.97 -13.36
C LYS A 100 -8.00 -5.60 -13.63
N ARG A 101 -7.94 -6.83 -14.12
CA ARG A 101 -6.70 -7.61 -14.33
C ARG A 101 -5.69 -6.87 -15.21
N PRO A 102 -6.05 -6.46 -16.45
CA PRO A 102 -5.09 -5.74 -17.30
C PRO A 102 -4.76 -4.34 -16.76
N MET A 103 -5.74 -3.65 -16.16
CA MET A 103 -5.51 -2.35 -15.54
C MET A 103 -4.52 -2.44 -14.36
N MET A 104 -4.64 -3.44 -13.50
CA MET A 104 -3.71 -3.66 -12.37
C MET A 104 -2.27 -3.85 -12.85
N ALA A 105 -2.06 -4.68 -13.87
CA ALA A 105 -0.74 -4.92 -14.43
C ALA A 105 -0.17 -3.68 -15.12
N ALA A 106 -0.99 -2.97 -15.91
CA ALA A 106 -0.59 -1.73 -16.56
C ALA A 106 -0.19 -0.65 -15.55
N GLU A 107 -0.98 -0.44 -14.49
CA GLU A 107 -0.65 0.55 -13.45
C GLU A 107 0.61 0.17 -12.67
N ALA A 108 0.85 -1.12 -12.43
CA ALA A 108 2.09 -1.63 -11.84
C ALA A 108 3.29 -1.32 -12.75
N ALA A 109 3.18 -1.65 -14.04
CA ALA A 109 4.26 -1.48 -15.02
C ALA A 109 4.62 -0.02 -15.24
N ASN A 110 3.62 0.87 -15.24
CA ASN A 110 3.83 2.31 -15.41
C ASN A 110 4.53 2.99 -14.22
N ARG A 111 4.59 2.34 -13.04
CA ARG A 111 5.11 2.94 -11.78
C ARG A 111 6.20 2.13 -11.10
N SER A 112 6.68 1.07 -11.75
CA SER A 112 7.72 0.19 -11.22
C SER A 112 8.80 -0.01 -12.27
N ASP A 113 10.05 -0.14 -11.85
CA ASP A 113 11.15 -0.52 -12.73
C ASP A 113 11.06 -1.98 -13.17
N GLN A 114 10.44 -2.82 -12.33
CA GLN A 114 10.15 -4.22 -12.64
C GLN A 114 8.82 -4.63 -12.02
N VAL A 115 8.05 -5.42 -12.77
CA VAL A 115 6.83 -6.06 -12.29
C VAL A 115 7.00 -7.57 -12.34
N ILE A 116 6.61 -8.23 -11.26
CA ILE A 116 6.53 -9.68 -11.14
C ILE A 116 5.06 -10.02 -10.93
N LEU A 117 4.42 -10.52 -11.99
CA LEU A 117 3.06 -11.03 -11.91
C LEU A 117 3.09 -12.44 -11.32
N THR A 118 2.21 -12.72 -10.37
CA THR A 118 2.12 -14.02 -9.69
C THR A 118 0.67 -14.36 -9.34
N SER A 119 0.43 -15.62 -8.96
CA SER A 119 -0.87 -16.06 -8.49
C SER A 119 -1.26 -15.38 -7.18
N ASP A 120 -2.48 -14.86 -7.11
CA ASP A 120 -3.11 -14.33 -5.89
C ASP A 120 -4.52 -14.91 -5.79
N ASN A 121 -4.75 -15.84 -4.87
CA ASN A 121 -6.07 -16.41 -4.58
C ASN A 121 -6.88 -16.78 -5.85
N PRO A 122 -6.39 -17.75 -6.66
CA PRO A 122 -7.00 -18.10 -7.95
C PRO A 122 -8.39 -18.74 -7.81
N ARG A 123 -8.72 -19.26 -6.62
CA ARG A 123 -9.98 -19.97 -6.33
C ARG A 123 -10.22 -21.10 -7.33
N SER A 124 -11.30 -21.02 -8.12
CA SER A 124 -11.66 -22.04 -9.10
C SER A 124 -11.13 -21.78 -10.51
N GLU A 125 -10.55 -20.59 -10.77
CA GLU A 125 -9.93 -20.25 -12.04
C GLU A 125 -8.50 -20.82 -12.16
N ASP A 126 -8.08 -21.09 -13.39
CA ASP A 126 -6.68 -21.42 -13.71
C ASP A 126 -5.78 -20.19 -13.45
N PRO A 127 -4.78 -20.28 -12.56
CA PRO A 127 -3.84 -19.18 -12.30
C PRO A 127 -3.16 -18.65 -13.58
N GLU A 128 -2.82 -19.53 -14.52
CA GLU A 128 -2.16 -19.14 -15.76
C GLU A 128 -3.08 -18.33 -16.67
N GLU A 129 -4.39 -18.61 -16.63
CA GLU A 129 -5.37 -17.83 -17.37
C GLU A 129 -5.57 -16.44 -16.77
N ILE A 130 -5.56 -16.32 -15.44
CA ILE A 130 -5.58 -15.02 -14.76
C ILE A 130 -4.36 -14.19 -15.17
N LEU A 131 -3.17 -14.80 -15.19
CA LEU A 131 -1.93 -14.12 -15.58
C LEU A 131 -1.96 -13.66 -17.04
N ARG A 132 -2.45 -14.50 -17.97
CA ARG A 132 -2.65 -14.11 -19.38
C ARG A 132 -3.59 -12.91 -19.51
N GLN A 133 -4.65 -12.85 -18.71
CA GLN A 133 -5.58 -11.71 -18.71
C GLN A 133 -4.99 -10.43 -18.10
N MET A 134 -3.98 -10.56 -17.24
CA MET A 134 -3.23 -9.43 -16.72
C MET A 134 -2.25 -8.86 -17.77
N GLU A 135 -1.71 -9.69 -18.67
CA GLU A 135 -0.79 -9.26 -19.73
C GLU A 135 -1.46 -8.58 -20.95
N ALA A 136 -2.79 -8.75 -21.09
CA ALA A 136 -3.58 -8.31 -22.23
C ALA A 136 -3.82 -6.78 -22.27
#